data_AF-A0A183JQ57-F1
#
_entry.id   AF-A0A183JQ57-F1
#
_cell.length_a   1.000
_cell.length_b   1.000
_cell.length_c   1.000
_cell.angle_alpha   90.00
_cell.angle_beta   90.00
_cell.angle_gamma   90.00
#
_symmetry.space_group_name_H-M   'P 1'
#
loop_
_entity.id
_entity.type
_entity.pdbx_description
1 polymer ?
#
loop_
_entity_poly.entity_id
_entity_poly.type
_entity_poly.pdbx_seq_one_letter_code
_entity_poly.pdbx_strand_id
1 'polypeptide(L)'
;MQEKTTNVAAVSAALGVIIHKGKSKILQYNTACTNPITINGEDLEDVKIFAYLGSIIEEHGESDTNVKAQIGKARAVYLQLKNI
;
A
#
# COMPACT_ATOMS: atom_id res chain seq x y z
N MET A 1 -3.42 -9.78 -9.77
CA MET A 1 -2.81 -8.60 -9.11
C MET A 1 -3.11 -7.32 -9.88
N GLN A 2 -2.86 -7.29 -11.20
CA GLN A 2 -3.10 -6.12 -12.06
C GLN A 2 -4.50 -5.52 -11.94
N GLU A 3 -5.56 -6.33 -11.95
CA GLU A 3 -6.96 -5.87 -11.85
C GLU A 3 -7.23 -5.08 -10.55
N LYS A 4 -6.70 -5.54 -9.41
CA LYS A 4 -6.82 -4.84 -8.12
C LYS A 4 -6.05 -3.52 -8.14
N THR A 5 -4.86 -3.50 -8.75
CA THR A 5 -4.07 -2.27 -8.91
C THR A 5 -4.81 -1.24 -9.77
N THR A 6 -5.45 -1.66 -10.86
CA THR A 6 -6.28 -0.80 -11.71
C THR A 6 -7.46 -0.23 -10.94
N ASN A 7 -8.13 -1.06 -10.12
CA ASN A 7 -9.23 -0.61 -9.28
C ASN A 7 -8.76 0.45 -8.24
N VAL A 8 -7.66 0.17 -7.54
CA VAL A 8 -7.07 1.10 -6.57
C VAL A 8 -6.64 2.41 -7.23
N ALA A 9 -6.06 2.37 -8.43
CA ALA A 9 -5.67 3.56 -9.18
C ALA A 9 -6.89 4.42 -9.55
N ALA A 10 -7.96 3.79 -10.05
CA ALA A 10 -9.20 4.49 -10.39
C ALA A 10 -9.87 5.11 -9.15
N VAL A 11 -9.95 4.38 -8.04
CA VAL A 11 -10.51 4.88 -6.78
C VAL A 11 -9.66 6.01 -6.21
N SER A 12 -8.33 5.89 -6.25
CA SER A 12 -7.42 6.94 -5.77
C SER A 12 -7.58 8.22 -6.60
N ALA A 13 -7.70 8.10 -7.93
CA ALA A 13 -7.98 9.25 -8.80
C ALA A 13 -9.32 9.92 -8.47
N ALA A 14 -10.38 9.12 -8.24
CA ALA A 14 -11.70 9.64 -7.86
C ALA A 14 -11.69 10.34 -6.50
N LEU A 15 -10.83 9.89 -5.58
CA LEU A 15 -10.67 10.48 -4.24
C LEU A 15 -9.63 11.62 -4.20
N GLY A 16 -9.00 11.96 -5.33
CA GLY A 16 -7.93 12.97 -5.38
C GLY A 16 -6.64 12.54 -4.67
N VAL A 17 -6.47 11.25 -4.40
CA VAL A 17 -5.28 10.69 -3.75
C VAL A 17 -4.17 10.53 -4.77
N ILE A 18 -3.03 11.18 -4.51
CA ILE A 18 -1.86 11.09 -5.38
C ILE A 18 -1.12 9.78 -5.10
N ILE A 19 -1.12 8.88 -6.07
CA ILE A 19 -0.26 7.69 -6.03
C ILE A 19 1.14 8.10 -6.46
N HIS A 20 2.06 8.11 -5.50
CA HIS A 20 3.46 8.44 -5.75
C HIS A 20 4.22 7.22 -6.26
N LYS A 21 4.37 7.11 -7.58
CA LYS A 21 4.96 5.94 -8.26
C LYS A 21 6.30 5.49 -7.69
N GLY A 22 7.26 6.41 -7.50
CA GLY A 22 8.59 6.08 -6.94
C GLY A 22 8.59 5.66 -5.46
N LYS A 23 7.46 5.81 -4.75
CA LYS A 23 7.29 5.34 -3.36
C LYS A 23 6.44 4.07 -3.31
N SER A 24 5.75 3.73 -4.39
CA SER A 24 4.99 2.50 -4.52
C SER A 24 5.96 1.36 -4.84
N LYS A 25 5.93 0.31 -4.02
CA LYS A 25 6.73 -0.90 -4.23
C LYS A 25 5.85 -2.13 -4.05
N ILE A 26 6.20 -3.21 -4.71
CA ILE A 26 5.57 -4.52 -4.53
C ILE A 26 6.31 -5.19 -3.39
N LEU A 27 5.63 -5.38 -2.25
CA LEU A 27 6.16 -6.21 -1.19
C LEU A 27 5.91 -7.68 -1.54
N GLN A 28 6.98 -8.46 -1.64
CA GLN A 28 6.91 -9.89 -1.90
C GLN A 28 6.45 -10.62 -0.63
N TYR A 29 5.30 -11.29 -0.70
CA TYR A 29 4.78 -12.11 0.40
C TYR A 29 4.50 -13.52 -0.13
N ASN A 30 5.28 -14.50 0.34
CA ASN A 30 5.20 -15.95 0.03
C ASN A 30 5.52 -16.40 -1.40
N THR A 31 5.40 -15.55 -2.42
CA THR A 31 5.64 -15.95 -3.83
C THR A 31 6.42 -14.87 -4.56
N ALA A 32 7.43 -15.27 -5.34
CA ALA A 32 8.15 -14.38 -6.23
C ALA A 32 7.18 -13.67 -7.19
N CYS A 33 7.27 -12.33 -7.31
CA CYS A 33 6.44 -11.60 -8.27
C CYS A 33 6.98 -11.88 -9.67
N THR A 34 6.39 -12.87 -10.34
CA THR A 34 6.82 -13.34 -11.66
C THR A 34 6.32 -12.46 -12.80
N ASN A 35 5.34 -11.60 -12.55
CA ASN A 35 4.79 -10.70 -13.55
C ASN A 35 5.01 -9.24 -13.11
N PRO A 36 5.52 -8.37 -14.00
CA PRO A 36 5.67 -6.96 -13.70
C PRO A 36 4.29 -6.34 -13.44
N ILE A 37 4.18 -5.60 -12.32
CA ILE A 37 3.00 -4.80 -12.02
C ILE A 37 3.30 -3.36 -12.40
N THR A 38 2.51 -2.83 -13.33
CA THR A 38 2.62 -1.45 -13.78
C THR A 38 1.58 -0.53 -13.14
N ILE A 39 1.98 0.70 -12.79
CA ILE A 39 1.08 1.80 -12.48
C ILE A 39 1.32 2.91 -13.51
N ASN A 40 0.28 3.22 -14.29
CA ASN A 40 0.34 4.23 -15.36
C ASN A 40 1.53 4.00 -16.32
N GLY A 41 1.82 2.73 -16.64
CA GLY A 41 2.89 2.32 -17.56
C GLY A 41 4.30 2.23 -16.96
N GLU A 42 4.50 2.56 -15.66
CA GLU A 42 5.78 2.35 -14.98
C GLU A 42 5.75 1.06 -14.15
N ASP A 43 6.77 0.23 -14.32
CA ASP A 43 6.98 -0.97 -13.51
C ASP A 43 7.32 -0.60 -12.07
N LEU A 44 6.69 -1.29 -11.12
CA LEU A 44 7.01 -1.13 -9.70
C LEU A 44 8.17 -2.04 -9.29
N GLU A 45 9.07 -1.51 -8.45
CA GLU A 45 10.13 -2.29 -7.82
C GLU A 45 9.56 -3.37 -6.89
N ASP A 46 10.13 -4.57 -6.96
CA ASP A 46 9.89 -5.63 -6.00
C ASP A 46 10.87 -5.51 -4.82
N VAL A 47 10.34 -5.54 -3.59
CA VAL A 47 11.12 -5.45 -2.37
C VAL A 47 10.68 -6.50 -1.35
N LYS A 48 11.63 -6.96 -0.54
CA LYS A 48 11.36 -7.88 0.59
C LYS A 48 11.04 -7.17 1.89
N ILE A 49 11.46 -5.91 1.99
CA ILE A 49 11.33 -5.05 3.17
C ILE A 49 10.85 -3.69 2.69
N PHE A 50 9.80 -3.18 3.31
CA PHE A 50 9.28 -1.85 3.01
C PHE A 50 9.06 -1.05 4.29
N ALA A 51 9.75 0.08 4.41
CA ALA A 51 9.57 1.00 5.53
C ALA A 51 8.48 2.03 5.18
N TYR A 52 7.29 1.89 5.77
CA TYR A 52 6.18 2.82 5.58
C TYR A 52 5.84 3.54 6.88
N LEU A 53 5.95 4.87 6.90
CA LEU A 53 5.54 5.73 8.02
C LEU A 53 6.05 5.24 9.39
N GLY A 54 7.34 4.90 9.46
CA GLY A 54 8.01 4.45 10.70
C GLY A 54 7.79 2.97 11.04
N SER A 55 7.15 2.22 10.15
CA SER A 55 6.93 0.79 10.31
C SER A 55 7.70 -0.01 9.27
N ILE A 56 8.37 -1.08 9.70
CA ILE A 56 9.04 -2.00 8.80
C ILE A 56 8.06 -3.13 8.48
N ILE A 57 7.77 -3.28 7.20
CA ILE A 57 6.88 -4.31 6.66
C ILE A 57 7.79 -5.31 5.96
N GLU A 58 7.98 -6.47 6.57
CA GLU A 58 8.81 -7.56 6.07
C GLU A 58 7.95 -8.71 5.53
N GLU A 59 8.54 -9.54 4.67
CA GLU A 59 7.91 -10.76 4.13
C GLU A 59 7.43 -11.71 5.25
N HIS A 60 8.11 -11.73 6.40
CA HIS A 60 7.69 -12.52 7.55
C HIS A 60 6.63 -11.76 8.36
N GLY A 61 5.52 -12.45 8.68
CA GLY A 61 4.21 -11.92 9.12
C GLY A 61 4.12 -10.99 10.35
N GLU A 62 5.21 -10.44 10.87
CA GLU A 62 5.21 -9.39 11.90
C GLU A 62 4.58 -8.06 11.41
N SER A 63 4.41 -7.90 10.10
CA SER A 63 3.69 -6.79 9.48
C SER A 63 2.22 -6.68 9.91
N ASP A 64 1.51 -7.80 10.12
CA ASP A 64 0.04 -7.80 10.29
C ASP A 64 -0.40 -7.05 11.57
N THR A 65 0.38 -7.16 12.65
CA THR A 65 0.12 -6.45 13.91
C THR A 65 0.30 -4.94 13.74
N ASN A 66 1.34 -4.52 13.04
CA ASN A 66 1.61 -3.12 12.81
C ASN A 66 0.63 -2.47 11.82
N VAL A 67 0.29 -3.15 10.72
CA VAL A 67 -0.69 -2.66 9.73
C VAL A 67 -2.08 -2.50 10.38
N LYS A 68 -2.50 -3.46 11.21
CA LYS A 68 -3.75 -3.33 12.01
C LYS A 68 -3.73 -2.14 12.94
N ALA A 69 -2.62 -1.92 13.65
CA ALA A 69 -2.48 -0.76 14.53
C ALA A 69 -2.60 0.56 13.76
N GLN A 70 -2.03 0.63 12.55
CA GLN A 70 -2.05 1.83 11.72
C GLN A 70 -3.43 2.08 11.09
N ILE A 71 -4.13 1.03 10.64
CA ILE A 71 -5.54 1.11 10.21
C ILE A 71 -6.42 1.59 11.37
N GLY A 72 -6.16 1.12 12.59
CA GLY A 72 -6.84 1.60 13.80
C GLY A 72 -6.66 3.10 14.02
N LYS A 73 -5.41 3.60 13.89
CA LYS A 73 -5.10 5.04 14.00
C LYS A 73 -5.81 5.87 12.92
N ALA A 74 -5.76 5.42 11.66
CA ALA A 74 -6.44 6.12 10.56
C ALA A 74 -7.96 6.18 10.77
N ARG A 75 -8.57 5.08 11.24
CA ARG A 75 -10.00 5.06 11.61
C ARG A 75 -10.31 6.02 12.76
N ALA A 76 -9.45 6.10 13.78
CA ALA A 76 -9.63 7.04 14.89
C ALA A 76 -9.57 8.50 14.42
N VAL A 77 -8.59 8.85 13.57
CA VAL A 77 -8.49 10.20 12.99
C VAL A 77 -9.69 10.53 12.10
N TYR A 78 -10.13 9.59 11.28
CA TYR A 78 -11.35 9.77 10.46
C TYR A 78 -12.60 10.00 11.32
N LEU A 79 -12.75 9.27 12.43
CA LEU A 79 -13.86 9.47 13.37
C LEU A 79 -13.80 10.84 14.07
N GLN A 80 -12.60 11.31 14.43
CA GLN A 80 -12.42 12.65 15.01
C GLN A 80 -12.80 13.75 14.02
N LEU A 81 -12.40 13.62 12.75
CA LEU A 81 -12.77 14.55 11.68
C LEU A 81 -14.28 14.57 11.39
N LYS A 82 -14.98 13.46 11.63
CA LYS A 82 -16.43 13.34 11.40
C LYS A 82 -17.29 13.95 12.52
N ASN A 83 -16.69 14.20 13.68
CA ASN A 83 -17.34 14.77 14.85
C ASN A 83 -17.09 16.29 15.00
N ILE A 84 -16.46 16.92 14.00
CA ILE A 84 -16.40 18.38 13.80
C ILE A 84 -17.49 18.74 12.79
#